data_AF-A0A8T3TJI2-F1
#
_entry.id   AF-A0A8T3TJI2-F1
#
_cell.length_a   1.000
_cell.length_b   1.000
_cell.length_c   1.000
_cell.angle_alpha   90.00
_cell.angle_beta   90.00
_cell.angle_gamma   90.00
#
_symmetry.space_group_name_H-M   'P 1'
#
loop_
_entity.id
_entity.type
_entity.pdbx_description
1 polymer ?
#
loop_
_entity_poly.entity_id
_entity_poly.type
_entity_poly.pdbx_seq_one_letter_code
_entity_poly.pdbx_strand_id
1 'polypeptide(L)'
;MERERDLVAALRAELAAIEPARACCRQSERAALGNAATGRARSAAVARLAVRLEERARTSAESVSFDWQSAAGHCRLAWLRGRFLVSGSLSISPGQTHLELVVPPAEGALLAERLATMGMPASWRLRRGRGVITWKGREAVITFLRRAGASATILELESRVVVQSLHGQLNRAINAETANLRRSVAASSRQLAAIELLEASGHGDELSPLDRRIARARCDAPEQSLRELAERLGLTRARVQRSFDRLEARAERVLTAGGMG
;
A
#
# COMPACT_ATOMS: atom_id res chain seq x y z
N MET A 1 -5.27 1.15 -12.03
CA MET A 1 -5.21 1.06 -13.51
C MET A 1 -4.41 2.19 -14.16
N GLU A 2 -4.81 3.48 -14.11
CA GLU A 2 -4.07 4.57 -14.78
C GLU A 2 -2.67 4.79 -14.16
N ARG A 3 -2.61 5.01 -12.84
CA ARG A 3 -1.36 5.12 -12.04
C ARG A 3 -0.44 3.88 -12.06
N GLU A 4 -0.94 2.74 -12.51
CA GLU A 4 -0.15 1.51 -12.69
C GLU A 4 0.49 1.48 -14.08
N ARG A 5 -0.26 1.82 -15.13
CA ARG A 5 0.26 1.96 -16.49
C ARG A 5 1.36 3.02 -16.54
N ASP A 6 1.18 4.12 -15.80
CA ASP A 6 2.17 5.19 -15.68
C ASP A 6 3.48 4.69 -15.06
N LEU A 7 3.40 3.84 -14.03
CA LEU A 7 4.59 3.31 -13.36
C LEU A 7 5.38 2.36 -14.27
N VAL A 8 4.70 1.52 -15.06
CA VAL A 8 5.40 0.66 -16.03
C VAL A 8 6.04 1.48 -17.14
N ALA A 9 5.36 2.54 -17.61
CA ALA A 9 5.94 3.46 -18.58
C ALA A 9 7.16 4.22 -18.01
N ALA A 10 7.04 4.70 -16.77
CA ALA A 10 8.13 5.36 -16.03
C ALA A 10 9.32 4.42 -15.81
N LEU A 11 9.09 3.17 -15.41
CA LEU A 11 10.14 2.16 -15.28
C LEU A 11 10.88 1.94 -16.61
N ARG A 12 10.14 1.83 -17.73
CA ARG A 12 10.79 1.71 -19.05
C ARG A 12 11.58 2.95 -19.42
N ALA A 13 11.07 4.14 -19.10
CA ALA A 13 11.79 5.39 -19.34
C ALA A 13 13.06 5.49 -18.51
N GLU A 14 12.99 5.14 -17.22
CA GLU A 14 14.11 5.09 -16.30
C GLU A 14 15.19 4.11 -16.79
N LEU A 15 14.82 2.86 -17.05
CA LEU A 15 15.77 1.85 -17.54
C LEU A 15 16.36 2.24 -18.90
N ALA A 16 15.55 2.79 -19.81
CA ALA A 16 16.04 3.22 -21.11
C ALA A 16 16.94 4.45 -21.06
N ALA A 17 16.88 5.25 -19.98
CA ALA A 17 17.75 6.40 -19.77
C ALA A 17 19.16 6.00 -19.32
N ILE A 18 19.32 4.82 -18.70
CA ILE A 18 20.62 4.30 -18.24
C ILE A 18 21.60 4.23 -19.42
N GLU A 19 22.76 4.87 -19.26
CA GLU A 19 23.85 4.80 -20.23
C GLU A 19 24.92 3.81 -19.76
N PRO A 20 25.09 2.65 -20.44
CA PRO A 20 26.16 1.74 -20.08
C PRO A 20 27.52 2.36 -20.38
N ALA A 21 28.34 2.52 -19.33
CA ALA A 21 29.68 3.11 -19.45
C ALA A 21 30.59 2.32 -20.40
N ARG A 22 30.52 0.98 -20.37
CA ARG A 22 31.38 0.08 -21.17
C ARG A 22 30.79 -0.23 -22.53
N ALA A 23 31.63 -0.28 -23.57
CA ALA A 23 31.23 -0.66 -24.93
C ALA A 23 30.58 -2.06 -24.99
N CYS A 24 31.16 -3.04 -24.28
CA CYS A 24 30.61 -4.40 -24.20
C CYS A 24 29.20 -4.45 -23.56
N CYS A 25 28.89 -3.59 -22.60
CA CYS A 25 27.54 -3.47 -22.06
C CYS A 25 26.56 -2.90 -23.08
N ARG A 26 26.96 -1.85 -23.82
CA ARG A 26 26.15 -1.26 -24.89
C ARG A 26 25.83 -2.29 -25.98
N GLN A 27 26.82 -3.08 -26.35
CA GLN A 27 26.68 -4.16 -27.31
C GLN A 27 25.73 -5.26 -26.81
N SER A 28 25.85 -5.65 -25.54
CA SER A 28 24.98 -6.65 -24.91
C SER A 28 23.52 -6.17 -24.83
N GLU A 29 23.29 -4.92 -24.47
CA GLU A 29 21.96 -4.32 -24.42
C GLU A 29 21.34 -4.17 -25.82
N ARG A 30 22.14 -3.75 -26.82
CA ARG A 30 21.74 -3.72 -28.24
C ARG A 30 21.32 -5.11 -28.73
N ALA A 31 22.10 -6.14 -28.44
CA ALA A 31 21.79 -7.52 -28.81
C ALA A 31 20.45 -7.98 -28.23
N ALA A 32 20.14 -7.57 -26.99
CA ALA A 32 18.86 -7.88 -26.36
C ALA A 32 17.67 -7.13 -26.94
N LEU A 33 17.85 -5.89 -27.41
CA LEU A 33 16.80 -5.11 -28.07
C LEU A 33 16.40 -5.73 -29.41
N GLY A 34 17.34 -6.34 -30.13
CA GLY A 34 17.09 -6.98 -31.43
C GLY A 34 16.33 -6.05 -32.38
N ASN A 35 15.27 -6.56 -33.01
CA ASN A 35 14.43 -5.78 -33.95
C ASN A 35 13.61 -4.65 -33.29
N ALA A 36 13.53 -4.59 -31.96
CA ALA A 36 12.96 -3.41 -31.31
C ALA A 36 13.85 -2.17 -31.52
N ALA A 37 15.12 -2.36 -31.87
CA ALA A 37 16.02 -1.29 -32.26
C ALA A 37 15.69 -0.68 -33.63
N THR A 38 15.02 -1.43 -34.51
CA THR A 38 14.83 -1.09 -35.92
C THR A 38 13.37 -0.76 -36.30
N GLY A 39 12.56 -0.27 -35.36
CA GLY A 39 11.25 0.35 -35.67
C GLY A 39 10.00 -0.29 -35.06
N ARG A 40 10.13 -1.29 -34.17
CA ARG A 40 8.98 -1.87 -33.41
C ARG A 40 9.05 -1.61 -31.91
N ALA A 41 9.68 -0.51 -31.51
CA ALA A 41 9.85 -0.15 -30.11
C ALA A 41 8.48 0.06 -29.41
N ARG A 42 8.31 -0.53 -28.22
CA ARG A 42 7.07 -0.44 -27.44
C ARG A 42 6.86 0.93 -26.77
N SER A 43 7.87 1.79 -26.78
CA SER A 43 7.79 3.16 -26.27
C SER A 43 8.83 4.06 -26.93
N ALA A 44 8.57 5.37 -26.90
CA ALA A 44 9.52 6.37 -27.39
C ALA A 44 10.87 6.32 -26.66
N ALA A 45 10.88 5.93 -25.37
CA ALA A 45 12.11 5.78 -24.61
C ALA A 45 12.99 4.64 -25.15
N VAL A 46 12.38 3.49 -25.51
CA VAL A 46 13.11 2.37 -26.11
C VAL A 46 13.61 2.73 -27.51
N ALA A 47 12.82 3.44 -28.30
CA ALA A 47 13.25 3.93 -29.62
C ALA A 47 14.47 4.86 -29.51
N ARG A 48 14.45 5.82 -28.58
CA ARG A 48 15.60 6.71 -28.34
C ARG A 48 16.84 5.94 -27.87
N LEU A 49 16.67 4.96 -26.99
CA LEU A 49 17.79 4.09 -26.57
C LEU A 49 18.41 3.37 -27.78
N ALA A 50 17.58 2.80 -28.66
CA ALA A 50 18.04 2.11 -29.84
C ALA A 50 18.89 3.00 -30.75
N VAL A 51 18.41 4.20 -31.06
CA VAL A 51 19.15 5.19 -31.86
C VAL A 51 20.49 5.54 -31.21
N ARG A 52 20.50 5.82 -29.89
CA ARG A 52 21.76 6.11 -29.16
C ARG A 52 22.76 4.95 -29.21
N LEU A 53 22.28 3.72 -29.12
CA LEU A 53 23.13 2.53 -29.22
C LEU A 53 23.64 2.29 -30.65
N GLU A 54 22.85 2.64 -31.68
CA GLU A 54 23.24 2.60 -33.10
C GLU A 54 24.31 3.61 -33.46
N GLU A 55 24.12 4.88 -33.07
CA GLU A 55 25.10 5.94 -33.32
C GLU A 55 26.48 5.59 -32.75
N ARG A 56 26.50 4.98 -31.57
CA ARG A 56 27.72 4.51 -30.90
C ARG A 56 28.27 3.19 -31.46
N ALA A 57 27.51 2.47 -32.29
CA ALA A 57 27.87 1.19 -32.90
C ALA A 57 28.27 1.29 -34.38
N ARG A 58 28.24 2.49 -34.99
CA ARG A 58 28.54 2.77 -36.42
C ARG A 58 29.91 2.27 -36.94
N THR A 59 30.73 1.62 -36.11
CA THR A 59 31.96 0.92 -36.49
C THR A 59 31.81 -0.61 -36.67
N SER A 60 30.65 -1.23 -36.39
CA SER A 60 30.45 -2.67 -36.59
C SER A 60 29.01 -2.97 -37.03
N ALA A 61 28.85 -3.41 -38.28
CA ALA A 61 27.57 -3.71 -38.93
C ALA A 61 27.09 -5.16 -38.70
N GLU A 62 27.76 -5.94 -37.86
CA GLU A 62 27.39 -7.34 -37.63
C GLU A 62 26.20 -7.50 -36.69
N SER A 63 25.39 -8.53 -36.96
CA SER A 63 24.37 -9.00 -36.04
C SER A 63 25.03 -9.48 -34.76
N VAL A 64 24.91 -8.71 -33.69
CA VAL A 64 25.52 -9.05 -32.40
C VAL A 64 24.69 -10.17 -31.76
N SER A 65 25.19 -11.40 -31.83
CA SER A 65 24.71 -12.48 -30.97
C SER A 65 25.25 -12.25 -29.54
N PHE A 66 24.43 -12.53 -28.53
CA PHE A 66 24.85 -12.45 -27.13
C PHE A 66 25.13 -13.85 -26.61
N ASP A 67 26.38 -14.13 -26.25
CA ASP A 67 26.77 -15.34 -25.55
C ASP A 67 26.76 -15.12 -24.02
N TRP A 68 25.85 -15.82 -23.34
CA TRP A 68 25.71 -15.68 -21.89
C TRP A 68 26.91 -16.24 -21.13
N GLN A 69 27.50 -17.34 -21.62
CA GLN A 69 28.53 -18.09 -20.93
C GLN A 69 29.81 -17.26 -20.82
N SER A 70 30.28 -16.67 -21.91
CA SER A 70 31.48 -15.81 -21.94
C SER A 70 31.25 -14.40 -21.40
N ALA A 71 30.00 -13.92 -21.33
CA ALA A 71 29.71 -12.56 -20.88
C ALA A 71 30.03 -12.33 -19.39
N ALA A 72 30.71 -11.23 -19.09
CA ALA A 72 30.87 -10.76 -17.71
C ALA A 72 29.52 -10.38 -17.07
N GLY A 73 29.46 -10.37 -15.73
CA GLY A 73 28.22 -10.09 -14.99
C GLY A 73 27.55 -8.76 -15.37
N HIS A 74 28.33 -7.71 -15.61
CA HIS A 74 27.79 -6.41 -16.06
C HIS A 74 27.17 -6.46 -17.48
N CYS A 75 27.68 -7.33 -18.37
CA CYS A 75 27.12 -7.54 -19.71
C CYS A 75 25.81 -8.32 -19.64
N ARG A 76 25.75 -9.36 -18.79
CA ARG A 76 24.51 -10.13 -18.54
C ARG A 76 23.39 -9.25 -17.99
N LEU A 77 23.71 -8.33 -17.08
CA LEU A 77 22.75 -7.34 -16.57
C LEU A 77 22.29 -6.36 -17.65
N ALA A 78 23.20 -5.84 -18.48
CA ALA A 78 22.85 -4.93 -19.58
C ALA A 78 21.97 -5.63 -20.62
N TRP A 79 22.27 -6.89 -20.96
CA TRP A 79 21.43 -7.72 -21.81
C TRP A 79 20.05 -7.95 -21.20
N LEU A 80 19.97 -8.31 -19.91
CA LEU A 80 18.69 -8.53 -19.23
C LEU A 80 17.81 -7.27 -19.18
N ARG A 81 18.41 -6.09 -18.99
CA ARG A 81 17.70 -4.80 -19.08
C ARG A 81 17.11 -4.59 -20.47
N GLY A 82 17.88 -4.83 -21.52
CA GLY A 82 17.38 -4.79 -22.90
C GLY A 82 16.21 -5.77 -23.12
N ARG A 83 16.30 -7.01 -22.60
CA ARG A 83 15.20 -7.99 -22.68
C ARG A 83 13.93 -7.48 -22.01
N PHE A 84 14.05 -6.87 -20.82
CA PHE A 84 12.92 -6.28 -20.12
C PHE A 84 12.28 -5.13 -20.91
N LEU A 85 13.08 -4.26 -21.53
CA LEU A 85 12.56 -3.17 -22.35
C LEU A 85 11.75 -3.68 -23.56
N VAL A 86 12.13 -4.82 -24.14
CA VAL A 86 11.41 -5.43 -25.28
C VAL A 86 10.18 -6.21 -24.85
N SER A 87 10.31 -7.10 -23.86
CA SER A 87 9.28 -8.11 -23.58
C SER A 87 8.86 -8.21 -22.12
N GLY A 88 9.34 -7.29 -21.28
CA GLY A 88 9.02 -7.24 -19.86
C GLY A 88 7.72 -6.53 -19.52
N SER A 89 7.13 -6.92 -18.41
CA SER A 89 5.99 -6.24 -17.78
C SER A 89 6.11 -6.28 -16.26
N LEU A 90 5.63 -5.23 -15.62
CA LEU A 90 5.48 -5.13 -14.17
C LEU A 90 4.00 -4.99 -13.85
N SER A 91 3.50 -5.81 -12.95
CA SER A 91 2.12 -5.79 -12.48
C SER A 91 2.10 -5.56 -10.98
N ILE A 92 1.30 -4.60 -10.54
CA ILE A 92 1.17 -4.21 -9.13
C ILE A 92 -0.31 -4.16 -8.81
N SER A 93 -0.71 -4.88 -7.77
CA SER A 93 -2.03 -4.82 -7.17
C SER A 93 -1.89 -4.93 -5.64
N PRO A 94 -2.93 -4.59 -4.85
CA PRO A 94 -2.86 -4.71 -3.40
C PRO A 94 -2.40 -6.10 -2.97
N GLY A 95 -1.24 -6.19 -2.32
CA GLY A 95 -0.66 -7.45 -1.84
C GLY A 95 -0.02 -8.34 -2.91
N GLN A 96 -0.01 -7.96 -4.20
CA GLN A 96 0.67 -8.73 -5.25
C GLN A 96 1.53 -7.83 -6.13
N THR A 97 2.80 -8.21 -6.27
CA THR A 97 3.71 -7.59 -7.24
C THR A 97 4.39 -8.71 -8.01
N HIS A 98 4.33 -8.65 -9.33
CA HIS A 98 5.05 -9.60 -10.16
C HIS A 98 5.63 -8.93 -11.39
N LEU A 99 6.79 -9.42 -11.79
CA LEU A 99 7.49 -9.01 -13.00
C LEU A 99 7.59 -10.21 -13.92
N GLU A 100 7.25 -10.02 -15.19
CA GLU A 100 7.33 -11.06 -16.21
C GLU A 100 8.27 -10.67 -17.34
N LEU A 101 8.95 -11.65 -17.95
CA LEU A 101 9.62 -11.54 -19.24
C LEU A 101 9.05 -12.61 -20.18
N VAL A 102 8.57 -12.19 -21.34
CA VAL A 102 8.11 -13.12 -22.39
C VAL A 102 9.29 -13.48 -23.30
N VAL A 103 9.57 -14.76 -23.43
CA VAL A 103 10.70 -15.32 -24.19
C VAL A 103 10.21 -16.43 -25.15
N PRO A 104 11.00 -16.84 -26.16
CA PRO A 104 10.74 -18.05 -26.91
C PRO A 104 10.61 -19.28 -25.98
N PRO A 105 9.74 -20.26 -26.30
CA PRO A 105 9.53 -21.45 -25.46
C PRO A 105 10.82 -22.17 -25.06
N ALA A 106 11.72 -22.38 -26.02
CA ALA A 106 12.97 -23.10 -25.83
C ALA A 106 13.97 -22.37 -24.91
N GLU A 107 13.81 -21.06 -24.69
CA GLU A 107 14.71 -20.25 -23.86
C GLU A 107 14.32 -20.29 -22.37
N GLY A 108 13.06 -20.61 -22.05
CA GLY A 108 12.48 -20.41 -20.72
C GLY A 108 13.24 -21.09 -19.58
N ALA A 109 13.46 -22.40 -19.68
CA ALA A 109 14.14 -23.19 -18.65
C ALA A 109 15.58 -22.73 -18.43
N LEU A 110 16.36 -22.66 -19.53
CA LEU A 110 17.77 -22.28 -19.49
C LEU A 110 17.97 -20.86 -18.95
N LEU A 111 17.09 -19.91 -19.31
CA LEU A 111 17.18 -18.56 -18.79
C LEU A 111 16.87 -18.51 -17.28
N ALA A 112 15.91 -19.29 -16.79
CA ALA A 112 15.61 -19.34 -15.36
C ALA A 112 16.82 -19.84 -14.54
N GLU A 113 17.49 -20.90 -14.99
CA GLU A 113 18.73 -21.42 -14.38
C GLU A 113 19.83 -20.36 -14.36
N ARG A 114 20.05 -19.70 -15.52
CA ARG A 114 21.01 -18.61 -15.65
C ARG A 114 20.71 -17.44 -14.70
N LEU A 115 19.45 -17.06 -14.54
CA LEU A 115 19.04 -16.00 -13.61
C LEU A 115 19.25 -16.39 -12.15
N ALA A 116 19.05 -17.67 -11.79
CA ALA A 116 19.34 -18.18 -10.46
C ALA A 116 20.83 -18.05 -10.11
N THR A 117 21.74 -18.37 -11.05
CA THR A 117 23.20 -18.18 -10.84
C THR A 117 23.61 -16.71 -10.68
N MET A 118 22.78 -15.77 -11.14
CA MET A 118 22.97 -14.34 -10.89
C MET A 118 22.31 -13.85 -9.59
N GLY A 119 21.79 -14.75 -8.74
CA GLY A 119 21.07 -14.36 -7.52
C GLY A 119 19.75 -13.63 -7.80
N MET A 120 19.10 -13.93 -8.94
CA MET A 120 17.76 -13.45 -9.28
C MET A 120 16.87 -14.63 -9.66
N PRO A 121 16.65 -15.62 -8.77
CA PRO A 121 15.87 -16.80 -9.08
C PRO A 121 14.47 -16.39 -9.57
N ALA A 122 14.05 -17.00 -10.67
CA ALA A 122 12.77 -16.74 -11.31
C ALA A 122 12.10 -18.06 -11.64
N SER A 123 10.78 -18.09 -11.54
CA SER A 123 10.00 -19.22 -12.05
C SER A 123 9.83 -19.10 -13.56
N TRP A 124 9.62 -20.22 -14.26
CA TRP A 124 9.28 -20.20 -15.68
C TRP A 124 8.11 -21.13 -15.98
N ARG A 125 7.34 -20.81 -17.02
CA ARG A 125 6.27 -21.65 -17.56
C ARG A 125 6.03 -21.40 -19.03
N LEU A 126 5.37 -22.34 -19.72
CA LEU A 126 4.78 -22.09 -21.03
C LEU A 126 3.39 -21.46 -20.87
N ARG A 127 3.12 -20.37 -21.62
CA ARG A 127 1.81 -19.72 -21.69
C ARG A 127 1.52 -19.37 -23.13
N ARG A 128 0.47 -19.98 -23.72
CA ARG A 128 0.03 -19.75 -25.11
C ARG A 128 1.19 -19.89 -26.13
N GLY A 129 1.97 -20.97 -26.02
CA GLY A 129 3.11 -21.22 -26.92
C GLY A 129 4.30 -20.26 -26.75
N ARG A 130 4.41 -19.56 -25.60
CA ARG A 130 5.53 -18.67 -25.26
C ARG A 130 6.13 -19.06 -23.91
N GLY A 131 7.44 -18.91 -23.73
CA GLY A 131 8.06 -18.98 -22.42
C GLY A 131 7.78 -17.71 -21.63
N VAL A 132 7.47 -17.83 -20.34
CA VAL A 132 7.24 -16.70 -19.43
C VAL A 132 8.08 -16.90 -18.19
N ILE A 133 9.09 -16.05 -18.01
CA ILE A 133 9.87 -15.94 -16.77
C ILE A 133 9.11 -15.02 -15.82
N THR A 134 8.98 -15.39 -14.54
CA THR A 134 8.24 -14.60 -13.54
C THR A 134 9.00 -14.50 -12.23
N TRP A 135 9.17 -13.26 -11.76
CA TRP A 135 9.49 -12.95 -10.35
C TRP A 135 8.21 -12.58 -9.63
N LYS A 136 7.84 -13.39 -8.64
CA LYS A 136 6.64 -13.18 -7.83
C LYS A 136 7.02 -12.69 -6.45
N GLY A 137 6.30 -11.68 -5.97
CA GLY A 137 6.54 -11.08 -4.66
C GLY A 137 7.45 -9.86 -4.74
N ARG A 138 7.28 -8.99 -3.75
CA ARG A 138 7.96 -7.70 -3.68
C ARG A 138 9.47 -7.84 -3.68
N GLU A 139 10.02 -8.72 -2.86
CA GLU A 139 11.47 -8.89 -2.70
C GLU A 139 12.15 -9.32 -4.00
N ALA A 140 11.59 -10.31 -4.69
CA ALA A 140 12.11 -10.80 -5.97
C ALA A 140 12.08 -9.69 -7.04
N VAL A 141 10.98 -8.92 -7.10
CA VAL A 141 10.83 -7.80 -8.03
C VAL A 141 11.82 -6.67 -7.70
N ILE A 142 11.95 -6.28 -6.43
CA ILE A 142 12.92 -5.26 -6.01
C ILE A 142 14.35 -5.70 -6.31
N THR A 143 14.68 -6.98 -6.12
CA THR A 143 16.01 -7.51 -6.45
C THR A 143 16.32 -7.36 -7.94
N PHE A 144 15.36 -7.67 -8.81
CA PHE A 144 15.49 -7.42 -10.24
C PHE A 144 15.68 -5.93 -10.53
N LEU A 145 14.80 -5.06 -10.02
CA LEU A 145 14.83 -3.62 -10.26
C LEU A 145 16.16 -3.00 -9.81
N ARG A 146 16.67 -3.43 -8.65
CA ARG A 146 17.92 -2.94 -8.08
C ARG A 146 19.10 -3.32 -8.96
N ARG A 147 19.14 -4.55 -9.45
CA ARG A 147 20.18 -5.03 -10.37
C ARG A 147 20.07 -4.41 -11.77
N ALA A 148 18.87 -4.06 -12.20
CA ALA A 148 18.63 -3.38 -13.47
C ALA A 148 18.96 -1.88 -13.42
N GLY A 149 18.99 -1.28 -12.21
CA GLY A 149 19.27 0.13 -11.98
C GLY A 149 18.04 1.03 -11.85
N ALA A 150 16.86 0.48 -11.54
CA ALA A 150 15.60 1.20 -11.46
C ALA A 150 15.31 1.74 -10.03
N SER A 151 16.18 2.61 -9.52
CA SER A 151 16.10 3.15 -8.16
C SER A 151 14.87 4.03 -7.91
N ALA A 152 14.46 4.86 -8.88
CA ALA A 152 13.28 5.71 -8.76
C ALA A 152 12.01 4.88 -8.72
N THR A 153 11.90 3.84 -9.57
CA THR A 153 10.79 2.89 -9.51
C THR A 153 10.72 2.17 -8.16
N ILE A 154 11.86 1.78 -7.59
CA ILE A 154 11.90 1.18 -6.25
C ILE A 154 11.36 2.16 -5.20
N LEU A 155 11.83 3.42 -5.22
CA LEU A 155 11.37 4.44 -4.28
C LEU A 155 9.85 4.67 -4.35
N GLU A 156 9.31 4.72 -5.56
CA GLU A 156 7.86 4.84 -5.78
C GLU A 156 7.10 3.62 -5.23
N LEU A 157 7.63 2.40 -5.41
CA LEU A 157 7.06 1.18 -4.83
C LEU A 157 7.12 1.14 -3.30
N GLU A 158 8.14 1.72 -2.68
CA GLU A 158 8.29 1.88 -1.23
C GLU A 158 7.33 2.94 -0.67
N SER A 159 7.26 4.10 -1.33
CA SER A 159 6.35 5.20 -0.97
C SER A 159 4.89 4.74 -0.91
N ARG A 160 4.44 3.98 -1.91
CA ARG A 160 3.06 3.46 -1.94
C ARG A 160 2.72 2.57 -0.74
N VAL A 161 3.67 1.77 -0.26
CA VAL A 161 3.47 0.92 0.93
C VAL A 161 3.33 1.77 2.18
N VAL A 162 4.16 2.80 2.33
CA VAL A 162 4.09 3.74 3.46
C VAL A 162 2.73 4.44 3.48
N VAL A 163 2.32 5.04 2.35
CA VAL A 163 1.04 5.74 2.25
C VAL A 163 -0.14 4.83 2.56
N GLN A 164 -0.13 3.59 2.05
CA GLN A 164 -1.19 2.62 2.35
C GLN A 164 -1.22 2.24 3.84
N SER A 165 -0.06 2.07 4.47
CA SER A 165 0.04 1.82 5.91
C SER A 165 -0.51 2.97 6.73
N LEU A 166 -0.17 4.22 6.37
CA LEU A 166 -0.66 5.44 7.03
C LEU A 166 -2.18 5.57 6.91
N HIS A 167 -2.74 5.40 5.70
CA HIS A 167 -4.20 5.39 5.52
C HIS A 167 -4.87 4.29 6.35
N GLY A 168 -4.27 3.10 6.41
CA GLY A 168 -4.76 2.01 7.25
C GLY A 168 -4.78 2.36 8.74
N GLN A 169 -3.74 3.04 9.23
CA GLN A 169 -3.67 3.51 10.62
C GLN A 169 -4.71 4.61 10.90
N LEU A 170 -4.82 5.61 10.02
CA LEU A 170 -5.80 6.70 10.14
C LEU A 170 -7.23 6.17 10.13
N ASN A 171 -7.56 5.27 9.20
CA ASN A 171 -8.89 4.67 9.14
C ASN A 171 -9.23 3.91 10.43
N ARG A 172 -8.27 3.19 11.02
CA ARG A 172 -8.49 2.53 12.32
C ARG A 172 -8.69 3.54 13.45
N ALA A 173 -7.90 4.62 13.48
CA ALA A 173 -8.04 5.67 14.49
C ALA A 173 -9.40 6.38 14.39
N ILE A 174 -9.77 6.83 13.19
CA ILE A 174 -11.06 7.50 12.91
C ILE A 174 -12.23 6.57 13.25
N ASN A 175 -12.16 5.29 12.89
CA ASN A 175 -13.20 4.32 13.25
C ASN A 175 -13.33 4.15 14.77
N ALA A 176 -12.22 4.10 15.49
CA ALA A 176 -12.23 4.01 16.95
C ALA A 176 -12.80 5.28 17.60
N GLU A 177 -12.41 6.47 17.14
CA GLU A 177 -12.95 7.74 17.61
C GLU A 177 -14.45 7.88 17.31
N THR A 178 -14.87 7.54 16.09
CA THR A 178 -16.28 7.57 15.70
C THR A 178 -17.10 6.61 16.57
N ALA A 179 -16.59 5.40 16.83
CA ALA A 179 -17.26 4.45 17.71
C ALA A 179 -17.32 4.93 19.17
N ASN A 180 -16.26 5.57 19.66
CA ASN A 180 -16.23 6.20 20.99
C ASN A 180 -17.26 7.33 21.08
N LEU A 181 -17.31 8.22 20.09
CA LEU A 181 -18.27 9.33 20.03
C LEU A 181 -19.71 8.82 20.01
N ARG A 182 -20.02 7.83 19.16
CA ARG A 182 -21.35 7.20 19.12
C ARG A 182 -21.77 6.62 20.48
N ARG A 183 -20.86 5.92 21.17
CA ARG A 183 -21.14 5.39 22.52
C ARG A 183 -21.35 6.51 23.54
N SER A 184 -20.56 7.58 23.46
CA SER A 184 -20.68 8.73 24.36
C SER A 184 -22.01 9.46 24.16
N VAL A 185 -22.40 9.72 22.90
CA VAL A 185 -23.69 10.34 22.56
C VAL A 185 -24.84 9.48 23.07
N ALA A 186 -24.84 8.17 22.76
CA ALA A 186 -25.88 7.26 23.22
C ALA A 186 -25.98 7.20 24.76
N ALA A 187 -24.84 7.23 25.47
CA ALA A 187 -24.82 7.27 26.92
C ALA A 187 -25.38 8.59 27.46
N SER A 188 -24.96 9.72 26.88
CA SER A 188 -25.47 11.04 27.28
C SER A 188 -26.98 11.13 27.11
N SER A 189 -27.52 10.67 25.98
CA SER A 189 -28.97 10.63 25.76
C SER A 189 -29.72 9.80 26.80
N ARG A 190 -29.20 8.61 27.18
CA ARG A 190 -29.81 7.79 28.23
C ARG A 190 -29.75 8.46 29.60
N GLN A 191 -28.62 9.09 29.92
CA GLN A 191 -28.43 9.80 31.19
C GLN A 191 -29.39 10.97 31.33
N LEU A 192 -29.54 11.78 30.28
CA LEU A 192 -30.49 12.90 30.27
C LEU A 192 -31.94 12.41 30.42
N ALA A 193 -32.34 11.38 29.67
CA ALA A 193 -33.68 10.81 29.80
C ALA A 193 -33.98 10.27 31.21
N ALA A 194 -32.98 9.64 31.85
CA ALA A 194 -33.11 9.18 33.23
C ALA A 194 -33.26 10.34 34.23
N ILE A 195 -32.50 11.42 34.03
CA ILE A 195 -32.58 12.63 34.87
C ILE A 195 -33.96 13.29 34.70
N GLU A 196 -34.40 13.51 33.46
CA GLU A 196 -35.71 14.11 33.15
C GLU A 196 -36.86 13.32 33.78
N LEU A 197 -36.83 11.98 33.70
CA LEU A 197 -37.84 11.13 34.32
C LEU A 197 -37.87 11.27 35.85
N LEU A 198 -36.69 11.27 36.49
CA LEU A 198 -36.60 11.40 37.95
C LEU A 198 -37.11 12.77 38.42
N GLU A 199 -36.86 13.83 37.65
CA GLU A 199 -37.39 15.16 37.93
C GLU A 199 -38.92 15.21 37.75
N ALA A 200 -39.44 14.72 36.61
CA ALA A 200 -40.87 14.73 36.31
C ALA A 200 -41.72 13.88 37.27
N SER A 201 -41.14 12.81 37.82
CA SER A 201 -41.81 11.92 38.78
C SER A 201 -41.66 12.35 40.24
N GLY A 202 -41.01 13.49 40.54
CA GLY A 202 -40.77 13.98 41.90
C GLY A 202 -39.70 13.22 42.69
N HIS A 203 -39.02 12.25 42.09
CA HIS A 203 -37.97 11.45 42.75
C HIS A 203 -36.58 12.14 42.74
N GLY A 204 -36.47 13.32 42.12
CA GLY A 204 -35.23 14.11 42.06
C GLY A 204 -34.73 14.60 43.44
N ASP A 205 -35.65 14.85 44.37
CA ASP A 205 -35.30 15.31 45.73
C ASP A 205 -34.71 14.20 46.62
N GLU A 206 -34.95 12.94 46.24
CA GLU A 206 -34.43 11.76 46.93
C GLU A 206 -32.98 11.41 46.55
N LEU A 207 -32.43 12.12 45.55
CA LEU A 207 -31.06 11.93 45.10
C LEU A 207 -30.05 12.46 46.14
N SER A 208 -28.87 11.84 46.20
CA SER A 208 -27.80 12.37 47.04
C SER A 208 -27.33 13.75 46.54
N PRO A 209 -26.76 14.63 47.40
CA PRO A 209 -26.23 15.91 46.95
C PRO A 209 -25.19 15.76 45.82
N LEU A 210 -24.41 14.68 45.85
CA LEU A 210 -23.44 14.36 44.80
C LEU A 210 -24.11 13.97 43.49
N ASP A 211 -25.13 13.09 43.54
CA ASP A 211 -25.83 12.65 42.33
C ASP A 211 -26.62 13.80 41.68
N ARG A 212 -27.22 14.70 42.48
CA ARG A 212 -27.83 15.95 41.96
C ARG A 212 -26.81 16.85 41.28
N ARG A 213 -25.63 17.01 41.88
CA ARG A 213 -24.55 17.83 41.30
C ARG A 213 -24.05 17.25 39.98
N ILE A 214 -23.94 15.94 39.87
CA ILE A 214 -23.54 15.24 38.64
C ILE A 214 -24.65 15.30 37.57
N ALA A 215 -25.92 15.12 37.96
CA ALA A 215 -27.06 15.24 37.07
C ALA A 215 -27.13 16.63 36.42
N ARG A 216 -27.05 17.71 37.23
CA ARG A 216 -26.99 19.09 36.71
C ARG A 216 -25.82 19.31 35.78
N ALA A 217 -24.64 18.81 36.13
CA ALA A 217 -23.47 18.95 35.27
C ALA A 217 -23.67 18.31 33.89
N ARG A 218 -24.38 17.19 33.81
CA ARG A 218 -24.76 16.55 32.53
C ARG A 218 -25.80 17.35 31.76
N CYS A 219 -26.82 17.90 32.42
CA CYS A 219 -27.79 18.78 31.76
C CYS A 219 -27.14 20.05 31.20
N ASP A 220 -26.21 20.64 31.95
CA ASP A 220 -25.48 21.85 31.54
C ASP A 220 -24.51 21.61 30.37
N ALA A 221 -24.02 20.38 30.21
CA ALA A 221 -23.01 20.02 29.22
C ALA A 221 -23.26 18.60 28.65
N PRO A 222 -24.29 18.42 27.82
CA PRO A 222 -24.68 17.12 27.27
C PRO A 222 -23.64 16.55 26.30
N GLU A 223 -22.83 17.39 25.66
CA GLU A 223 -21.76 17.02 24.74
C GLU A 223 -20.49 16.52 25.44
N GLN A 224 -20.29 16.86 26.71
CA GLN A 224 -19.08 16.50 27.44
C GLN A 224 -19.01 14.99 27.72
N SER A 225 -17.84 14.40 27.51
CA SER A 225 -17.54 13.05 27.95
C SER A 225 -17.61 12.93 29.47
N LEU A 226 -17.74 11.70 29.97
CA LEU A 226 -17.67 11.43 31.42
C LEU A 226 -16.35 11.88 32.07
N ARG A 227 -15.28 11.95 31.27
CA ARG A 227 -13.98 12.42 31.75
C ARG A 227 -13.99 13.93 31.93
N GLU A 228 -14.50 14.68 30.96
CA GLU A 228 -14.61 16.15 31.05
C GLU A 228 -15.56 16.56 32.18
N LEU A 229 -16.68 15.87 32.36
CA LEU A 229 -17.56 16.08 33.53
C LEU A 229 -16.84 15.80 34.85
N ALA A 230 -16.01 14.75 34.91
CA ALA A 230 -15.27 14.42 36.11
C ALA A 230 -14.22 15.50 36.43
N GLU A 231 -13.47 15.97 35.42
CA GLU A 231 -12.50 17.06 35.57
C GLU A 231 -13.19 18.35 36.03
N ARG A 232 -14.30 18.75 35.39
CA ARG A 232 -15.12 19.91 35.78
C ARG A 232 -15.62 19.84 37.22
N LEU A 233 -15.94 18.64 37.71
CA LEU A 233 -16.46 18.43 39.06
C LEU A 233 -15.37 18.17 40.12
N GLY A 234 -14.10 18.06 39.73
CA GLY A 234 -13.03 17.64 40.62
C GLY A 234 -13.22 16.20 41.14
N LEU A 235 -13.77 15.32 40.30
CA LEU A 235 -14.07 13.92 40.60
C LEU A 235 -13.26 13.00 39.69
N THR A 236 -13.25 11.70 40.02
CA THR A 236 -12.73 10.68 39.11
C THR A 236 -13.80 10.25 38.12
N ARG A 237 -13.42 9.91 36.88
CA ARG A 237 -14.33 9.36 35.86
C ARG A 237 -15.18 8.21 36.39
N ALA A 238 -14.58 7.30 37.17
CA ALA A 238 -15.30 6.16 37.76
C ALA A 238 -16.35 6.59 38.79
N ARG A 239 -16.13 7.69 39.52
CA ARG A 239 -17.12 8.22 40.47
C ARG A 239 -18.31 8.85 39.76
N VAL A 240 -18.05 9.56 38.66
CA VAL A 240 -19.10 10.09 37.77
C VAL A 240 -19.90 8.96 37.11
N GLN A 241 -19.23 7.95 36.55
CA GLN A 241 -19.89 6.77 35.96
C GLN A 241 -20.85 6.11 36.96
N ARG A 242 -20.37 5.78 38.17
CA ARG A 242 -21.21 5.13 39.20
C ARG A 242 -22.40 5.98 39.63
N SER A 243 -22.31 7.31 39.51
CA SER A 243 -23.46 8.20 39.77
C SER A 243 -24.52 8.05 38.69
N PHE A 244 -24.13 8.07 37.41
CA PHE A 244 -25.06 7.81 36.31
C PHE A 244 -25.66 6.41 36.37
N ASP A 245 -24.87 5.38 36.69
CA ASP A 245 -25.40 4.01 36.85
C ASP A 245 -26.52 3.97 37.91
N ARG A 246 -26.36 4.72 39.02
CA ARG A 246 -27.41 4.83 40.06
C ARG A 246 -28.62 5.62 39.60
N LEU A 247 -28.43 6.71 38.86
CA LEU A 247 -29.50 7.53 38.31
C LEU A 247 -30.35 6.71 37.33
N GLU A 248 -29.71 6.03 36.37
CA GLU A 248 -30.36 5.14 35.41
C GLU A 248 -31.11 4.01 36.12
N ALA A 249 -30.50 3.33 37.09
CA ALA A 249 -31.15 2.26 37.85
C ALA A 249 -32.31 2.75 38.76
N ARG A 250 -32.32 4.03 39.16
CA ARG A 250 -33.46 4.61 39.90
C ARG A 250 -34.59 4.96 38.94
N ALA A 251 -34.26 5.56 37.79
CA ALA A 251 -35.21 5.86 36.73
C ALA A 251 -35.95 4.60 36.24
N GLU A 252 -35.23 3.49 36.07
CA GLU A 252 -35.82 2.19 35.68
C GLU A 252 -36.80 1.66 36.74
N ARG A 253 -36.51 1.86 38.04
CA ARG A 253 -37.43 1.50 39.13
C ARG A 253 -38.71 2.34 39.14
N VAL A 254 -38.63 3.61 38.77
CA VAL A 254 -39.82 4.48 38.64
C VAL A 254 -40.71 4.00 37.48
N LEU A 255 -40.13 3.66 36.33
CA LEU A 255 -40.90 3.15 35.17
C LEU A 255 -41.62 1.84 35.49
N THR A 256 -40.93 0.92 36.16
CA THR A 256 -41.49 -0.39 36.54
C THR A 256 -42.57 -0.28 37.63
N ALA A 257 -42.43 0.65 38.56
CA ALA A 257 -43.47 0.93 39.56
C ALA A 257 -44.71 1.64 38.98
N GLY A 258 -44.54 2.50 37.98
CA GLY A 258 -45.64 3.23 37.33
C GLY A 258 -46.40 2.44 36.26
N GLY A 259 -45.84 1.34 35.74
CA GLY A 259 -46.46 0.48 34.73
C GLY A 259 -47.33 -0.66 35.27
N MET A 260 -47.47 -0.79 36.59
CA MET A 260 -48.34 -1.77 37.25
C MET A 260 -49.64 -1.16 37.83
N GLY A 261 -49.98 0.06 37.40
CA GLY A 261 -51.18 0.79 37.82
C GLY A 261 -52.19 0.97 36.69
#